data_AF-A0A2S7NXJ8-F1
#
_entry.id   AF-A0A2S7NXJ8-F1
#
_cell.length_a   1.000
_cell.length_b   1.000
_cell.length_c   1.000
_cell.angle_alpha   90.00
_cell.angle_beta   90.00
_cell.angle_gamma   90.00
#
_symmetry.space_group_name_H-M   'P 1'
#
loop_
_entity.id
_entity.type
_entity.pdbx_description
1 polymer ?
#
loop_
_entity_poly.entity_id
_entity_poly.type
_entity_poly.pdbx_seq_one_letter_code
_entity_poly.pdbx_strand_id
1 'polypeptide(L)'
;MSFYVIAIFNTASIFGRIAPNAISDKIGLFNVLTPGALLTGVLLLIMMTVKNEAAIIILAVLIGFFSGVFIAMPPVCMVALTENKSLIGTRIGQGYAMIAFGVLAGGPVV
;
A
#
# COMPACT_ATOMS: atom_id res chain seq x y z
N MET A 1 -4.77 -0.06 -23.71
CA MET A 1 -4.17 -0.86 -22.62
C MET A 1 -4.06 -0.12 -21.28
N SER A 2 -3.64 1.16 -21.23
CA SER A 2 -3.51 1.87 -19.93
C SER A 2 -4.76 1.85 -19.04
N PHE A 3 -5.96 2.06 -19.59
CA PHE A 3 -7.20 2.03 -18.78
C PHE A 3 -7.47 0.66 -18.14
N TYR A 4 -7.16 -0.44 -18.84
CA TYR A 4 -7.31 -1.78 -18.29
C TYR A 4 -6.30 -2.06 -17.19
N VAL A 5 -5.05 -1.61 -17.37
CA VAL A 5 -4.00 -1.75 -16.36
C VAL A 5 -4.36 -0.95 -15.10
N ILE A 6 -4.91 0.26 -15.24
CA ILE A 6 -5.37 1.09 -14.12
C ILE A 6 -6.57 0.46 -13.41
N ALA A 7 -7.55 -0.07 -14.15
CA ALA A 7 -8.70 -0.76 -13.58
C ALA A 7 -8.29 -2.01 -12.79
N ILE A 8 -7.37 -2.81 -13.35
CA ILE A 8 -6.81 -4.00 -12.69
C ILE A 8 -6.00 -3.60 -11.45
N PHE A 9 -5.17 -2.57 -11.54
CA PHE A 9 -4.38 -2.05 -10.42
C PHE A 9 -5.28 -1.59 -9.26
N ASN A 10 -6.34 -0.82 -9.56
CA ASN A 10 -7.26 -0.32 -8.55
C ASN A 10 -8.05 -1.47 -7.90
N THR A 11 -8.54 -2.42 -8.69
CA THR A 11 -9.25 -3.61 -8.20
C THR A 11 -8.34 -4.48 -7.32
N ALA A 12 -7.09 -4.69 -7.74
CA ALA A 12 -6.09 -5.40 -6.96
C ALA A 12 -5.74 -4.66 -5.66
N SER A 13 -5.72 -3.33 -5.67
CA SER A 13 -5.53 -2.51 -4.47
C SER A 13 -6.66 -2.65 -3.46
N ILE A 14 -7.92 -2.76 -3.91
CA ILE A 14 -9.05 -3.05 -3.02
C ILE A 14 -8.84 -4.40 -2.33
N PHE A 15 -8.45 -5.43 -3.09
CA PHE A 15 -8.16 -6.76 -2.54
C PHE A 15 -6.98 -6.73 -1.56
N GLY A 16 -5.93 -5.97 -1.90
CA GLY A 16 -4.77 -5.70 -1.07
C GLY A 16 -5.05 -4.86 0.18
N ARG A 17 -6.17 -4.14 0.25
CA ARG A 17 -6.59 -3.44 1.48
C ARG A 17 -7.35 -4.33 2.45
N ILE A 18 -7.99 -5.39 1.96
CA ILE A 18 -8.86 -6.26 2.77
C ILE A 18 -8.09 -7.49 3.26
N ALA A 19 -7.47 -8.23 2.35
CA ALA A 19 -6.87 -9.53 2.68
C ALA A 19 -5.68 -9.43 3.65
N PRO A 20 -4.65 -8.60 3.41
CA PRO A 20 -3.51 -8.51 4.32
C PRO A 20 -3.82 -7.69 5.57
N ASN A 21 -4.87 -6.85 5.56
CA ASN A 21 -5.33 -6.20 6.79
C ASN A 21 -5.96 -7.22 7.75
N ALA A 22 -6.78 -8.15 7.23
CA ALA A 22 -7.31 -9.26 8.01
C ALA A 22 -6.21 -10.25 8.49
N ILE A 23 -5.12 -10.38 7.72
CA ILE A 23 -3.97 -11.22 8.10
C ILE A 23 -3.05 -10.49 9.11
N SER A 24 -2.90 -9.16 8.99
CA SER A 24 -2.06 -8.36 9.89
C SER A 24 -2.60 -8.34 11.32
N ASP A 25 -3.94 -8.41 11.46
CA ASP A 25 -4.62 -8.58 12.75
C ASP A 25 -4.25 -9.90 13.47
N LYS A 26 -3.75 -10.91 12.75
CA LYS A 26 -3.35 -12.21 13.34
C LYS A 26 -1.85 -12.43 13.48
N ILE A 27 -1.05 -11.96 12.52
CA ILE A 27 0.39 -12.28 12.43
C ILE A 27 1.26 -11.11 12.94
N GLY A 28 0.65 -9.94 13.17
CA GLY A 28 1.34 -8.74 13.58
C GLY A 28 1.66 -7.86 12.38
N LEU A 29 1.26 -6.60 12.49
CA LEU A 29 1.38 -5.57 11.47
C LEU A 29 2.80 -5.46 10.88
N PHE A 30 3.82 -5.40 11.72
CA PHE A 30 5.21 -5.26 11.28
C PHE A 30 5.73 -6.48 10.48
N ASN A 31 5.22 -7.68 10.74
CA ASN A 31 5.68 -8.89 10.05
C ASN A 31 5.10 -9.01 8.62
N VAL A 32 4.02 -8.27 8.32
CA VAL A 32 3.44 -8.17 6.97
C VAL A 32 4.05 -7.01 6.18
N LEU A 33 4.39 -5.90 6.86
CA LEU A 33 4.94 -4.69 6.22
C LEU A 33 6.34 -4.94 5.64
N THR A 34 7.24 -5.56 6.41
CA THR A 34 8.65 -5.72 6.03
C THR A 34 8.85 -6.58 4.77
N PRO A 35 8.31 -7.81 4.68
CA PRO A 35 8.42 -8.59 3.44
C PRO A 35 7.64 -7.94 2.29
N GLY A 36 6.51 -7.29 2.57
CA GLY A 36 5.73 -6.59 1.56
C GLY A 36 6.50 -5.42 0.92
N ALA A 37 7.22 -4.64 1.71
CA ALA A 37 8.07 -3.54 1.24
C ALA A 37 9.18 -4.04 0.31
N LEU A 38 9.86 -5.12 0.71
CA LEU A 38 10.92 -5.73 -0.07
C LEU A 38 10.38 -6.28 -1.40
N LEU A 39 9.26 -7.01 -1.36
CA LEU A 39 8.61 -7.52 -2.57
C LEU A 39 8.20 -6.39 -3.51
N THR A 40 7.61 -5.31 -2.99
CA THR A 40 7.20 -4.16 -3.80
C THR A 40 8.40 -3.47 -4.45
N GLY A 41 9.49 -3.28 -3.70
CA GLY A 41 10.73 -2.70 -4.24
C GLY A 41 11.32 -3.53 -5.37
N VAL A 42 11.36 -4.85 -5.21
CA VAL A 42 11.82 -5.77 -6.26
C VAL A 42 10.90 -5.74 -7.49
N LEU A 43 9.58 -5.72 -7.28
CA LEU A 43 8.60 -5.63 -8.37
C LEU A 43 8.73 -4.32 -9.17
N LEU A 44 8.98 -3.19 -8.49
CA LEU A 44 9.21 -1.90 -9.16
C LEU A 44 10.49 -1.90 -10.00
N LEU A 45 11.57 -2.54 -9.53
CA LEU A 45 12.81 -2.71 -10.31
C LEU A 45 12.58 -3.60 -11.54
N ILE A 46 11.77 -4.64 -11.41
CA ILE A 46 11.41 -5.52 -12.53
C ILE A 46 10.54 -4.78 -13.55
N MET A 47 9.65 -3.89 -13.09
CA MET A 47 8.80 -3.08 -13.97
C MET A 47 9.61 -2.19 -14.93
N MET A 48 10.80 -1.71 -14.53
CA MET A 48 11.68 -0.95 -15.44
C MET A 48 12.26 -1.78 -16.59
N THR A 49 12.30 -3.10 -16.48
CA THR A 49 12.96 -3.99 -17.46
C THR A 49 11.94 -4.73 -18.35
N VAL A 50 10.72 -4.91 -17.88
CA VAL A 50 9.69 -5.70 -18.56
C VAL A 50 9.04 -4.92 -19.71
N LYS A 51 9.09 -5.50 -20.92
CA LYS A 51 8.42 -4.98 -22.13
C LYS A 51 7.24 -5.84 -22.61
N ASN A 52 6.86 -6.86 -21.84
CA ASN A 52 5.92 -7.90 -22.26
C ASN A 52 4.52 -7.66 -21.65
N GLU A 53 3.47 -7.63 -22.48
CA GLU A 53 2.12 -7.21 -22.03
C GLU A 53 1.56 -8.09 -20.91
N ALA A 54 1.73 -9.40 -21.00
CA ALA A 54 1.29 -10.33 -19.95
C ALA A 54 1.99 -10.08 -18.60
N ALA A 55 3.28 -9.74 -18.65
CA ALA A 55 4.06 -9.46 -17.45
C ALA A 55 3.68 -8.11 -16.82
N ILE A 56 3.28 -7.12 -17.62
CA ILE A 56 2.75 -5.84 -17.14
C ILE A 56 1.45 -6.05 -16.35
N ILE A 57 0.55 -6.91 -16.82
CA ILE A 57 -0.71 -7.22 -16.11
C ILE A 57 -0.44 -7.87 -14.76
N ILE A 58 0.44 -8.87 -14.72
CA ILE A 58 0.81 -9.57 -13.47
C ILE A 58 1.48 -8.60 -12.49
N LEU A 59 2.40 -7.76 -12.98
CA LEU A 59 3.04 -6.69 -12.19
C LEU A 59 2.01 -5.70 -11.65
N ALA A 60 1.03 -5.28 -12.45
CA ALA A 60 -0.01 -4.36 -12.01
C ALA A 60 -0.88 -4.93 -10.89
N VAL A 61 -1.20 -6.23 -10.94
CA VAL A 61 -1.92 -6.92 -9.86
C VAL A 61 -1.07 -6.97 -8.59
N LEU A 62 0.19 -7.38 -8.69
CA LEU A 62 1.09 -7.50 -7.55
C LEU A 62 1.37 -6.14 -6.90
N ILE A 63 1.77 -5.14 -7.70
CA ILE A 63 2.05 -3.79 -7.21
C ILE A 63 0.76 -3.15 -6.67
N GLY A 64 -0.39 -3.36 -7.32
CA GLY A 64 -1.69 -2.90 -6.84
C GLY A 64 -2.04 -3.49 -5.48
N PHE A 65 -1.87 -4.82 -5.32
CA PHE A 65 -2.07 -5.52 -4.06
C PHE A 65 -1.17 -4.95 -2.96
N PHE A 66 0.14 -4.87 -3.18
CA PHE A 66 1.07 -4.35 -2.18
C PHE A 66 0.84 -2.86 -1.84
N SER A 67 0.59 -2.02 -2.85
CA SER A 67 0.23 -0.60 -2.64
C SER A 67 -1.01 -0.44 -1.76
N GLY A 68 -2.01 -1.31 -1.94
CA GLY A 68 -3.19 -1.36 -1.08
C GLY A 68 -2.84 -1.60 0.40
N VAL A 69 -1.89 -2.48 0.67
CA VAL A 69 -1.38 -2.77 2.02
C VAL A 69 -0.75 -1.52 2.65
N PHE A 70 0.12 -0.83 1.91
CA PHE A 70 0.79 0.39 2.39
C PHE A 70 -0.15 1.54 2.70
N ILE A 71 -1.28 1.64 2.00
CA ILE A 71 -2.27 2.68 2.26
C ILE A 71 -3.14 2.33 3.49
N ALA A 72 -3.40 1.05 3.73
CA ALA A 72 -4.24 0.59 4.85
C ALA A 72 -3.49 0.50 6.19
N MET A 73 -2.18 0.28 6.19
CA MET A 73 -1.41 0.06 7.43
C MET A 73 -1.14 1.29 8.32
N PRO A 74 -0.87 2.51 7.81
CA PRO A 74 -0.61 3.68 8.65
C PRO A 74 -1.66 3.96 9.74
N PRO A 75 -2.98 3.93 9.45
CA PRO A 75 -3.98 4.10 10.50
C PRO A 75 -3.98 2.94 11.51
N VAL A 76 -3.75 1.71 11.07
CA VAL A 76 -3.71 0.53 11.96
C VAL A 76 -2.49 0.57 12.87
N CYS A 77 -1.32 1.02 12.38
CA CYS A 77 -0.13 1.25 13.19
C CYS A 77 -0.43 2.26 14.31
N MET A 78 -1.06 3.38 13.96
CA MET A 78 -1.36 4.45 14.91
C MET A 78 -2.39 4.03 15.96
N VAL A 79 -3.36 3.19 15.59
CA VAL A 79 -4.32 2.58 16.53
C VAL A 79 -3.61 1.60 17.46
N ALA A 80 -2.76 0.70 16.92
CA ALA A 80 -2.03 -0.29 17.72
C ALA A 80 -1.04 0.36 18.70
N LEU A 81 -0.44 1.50 18.34
CA LEU A 81 0.53 2.23 19.18
C LEU A 81 -0.13 3.20 20.17
N THR A 82 -1.46 3.35 20.14
CA THR A 82 -2.18 4.31 20.99
C THR A 82 -3.07 3.58 21.98
N GLU A 83 -2.61 3.45 23.22
CA GLU A 83 -3.41 2.88 24.33
C GLU A 83 -4.64 3.74 24.67
N ASN A 84 -4.55 5.06 24.47
CA ASN A 84 -5.59 6.00 24.89
C ASN A 84 -6.57 6.31 23.75
N LYS A 85 -7.74 5.66 23.77
CA LYS A 85 -8.73 5.69 22.68
C LYS A 85 -9.24 7.10 22.33
N SER A 86 -9.23 8.03 23.27
CA SER A 86 -9.63 9.43 23.02
C SER A 86 -8.66 10.21 22.13
N LEU A 87 -7.40 9.76 21.99
CA LEU A 87 -6.36 10.44 21.20
C LEU A 87 -6.10 9.79 19.83
N ILE A 88 -6.77 8.68 19.53
CA ILE A 88 -6.59 7.93 18.27
C ILE A 88 -6.84 8.84 17.06
N GLY A 89 -7.95 9.60 17.07
CA GLY A 89 -8.30 10.50 15.98
C GLY A 89 -7.26 11.59 15.75
N THR A 90 -6.75 12.20 16.83
CA THR A 90 -5.71 13.24 16.75
C THR A 90 -4.39 12.68 16.20
N ARG A 91 -3.97 11.49 16.64
CA ARG A 91 -2.71 10.86 16.18
C ARG A 91 -2.79 10.38 14.74
N ILE A 92 -3.93 9.82 14.33
CA ILE A 92 -4.18 9.50 12.92
C ILE A 92 -4.11 10.78 12.08
N GLY A 93 -4.76 11.86 12.52
CA GLY A 93 -4.73 13.16 11.83
C GLY A 93 -3.32 13.72 11.69
N GLN A 94 -2.50 13.67 12.74
CA GLN A 94 -1.08 14.09 12.70
C GLN A 94 -0.25 13.22 11.73
N GLY A 95 -0.48 11.91 11.71
CA GLY A 95 0.17 11.00 10.76
C GLY A 95 -0.17 11.33 9.30
N TYR A 96 -1.44 11.53 8.99
CA TYR A 96 -1.88 11.91 7.65
C TYR A 96 -1.40 13.31 7.24
N ALA A 97 -1.28 14.25 8.18
CA ALA A 97 -0.72 15.57 7.90
C ALA A 97 0.75 15.49 7.44
N MET A 98 1.56 14.60 8.03
CA MET A 98 2.94 14.37 7.55
C MET A 98 2.96 13.69 6.18
N ILE A 99 2.09 12.71 5.94
CA ILE A 99 1.98 12.02 4.64
C ILE A 99 1.59 13.01 3.53
N ALA A 100 0.74 13.99 3.82
CA ALA A 100 0.33 15.01 2.86
C ALA A 100 1.51 15.79 2.27
N PHE A 101 2.54 16.10 3.06
CA PHE A 101 3.76 16.75 2.54
C PHE A 101 4.56 15.83 1.62
N GLY A 102 4.61 14.52 1.91
CA GLY A 102 5.25 13.53 1.04
C GLY A 102 4.52 13.39 -0.30
N VAL A 103 3.19 13.34 -0.27
CA VAL A 103 2.35 13.32 -1.47
C VAL A 103 2.50 14.62 -2.28
N LEU A 104 2.58 15.76 -1.60
CA LEU A 104 2.80 17.06 -2.24
C LEU A 104 4.15 17.13 -2.96
N ALA A 105 5.22 16.60 -2.35
CA ALA A 105 6.55 16.53 -2.95
C ALA A 105 6.63 15.52 -4.12
N GLY A 106 5.78 14.50 -4.12
CA GLY A 106 5.73 13.48 -5.18
C GLY A 106 5.24 13.98 -6.55
N GLY A 107 4.47 15.07 -6.60
CA GLY A 107 3.88 15.56 -7.87
C GLY A 107 2.88 14.58 -8.50
N PRO A 108 2.17 14.96 -9.59
CA PRO A 108 1.09 14.17 -10.17
C PRO A 108 1.69 13.03 -10.99
N VAL A 109 2.11 11.96 -10.31
CA VAL A 109 2.57 10.73 -10.97
C VAL A 109 1.69 9.58 -10.52
N VAL A 110 0.44 9.64 -10.96
CA VAL A 110 -0.42 8.50 -11.33
C VAL A 110 -1.13 8.88 -12.61
#